data_AF-A0A093XSU5-F1
#
_entry.id   AF-A0A093XSU5-F1
#
_cell.length_a   1.000
_cell.length_b   1.000
_cell.length_c   1.000
_cell.angle_alpha   90.00
_cell.angle_beta   90.00
_cell.angle_gamma   90.00
#
_symmetry.space_group_name_H-M   'P 1'
#
loop_
_entity.id
_entity.type
_entity.pdbx_description
1 polymer ?
#
loop_
_entity_poly.entity_id
_entity_poly.type
_entity_poly.pdbx_seq_one_letter_code
_entity_poly.pdbx_strand_id
1 'polypeptide(L)'
;MHAQPALDPSEIDVQDLAVSGQTTIRSHCPPAAAYRSTCMPIPRGGMYFSCIPDVHATERRCVVSGKMKVGHRTLQFSILAMRFQARQLFGDLTLCLIAPDCKSEVTANKTASKRHTVAQAIPLSIIESSDDSFEEERSSGDVVKGLGFLNPLTLKKKLVLSVTMPELQRWEIQEPYLRPNGDLLEGPFYEPENNRLRFVDIIQRKLHVIDLAEGPSSLKTIDFDIPVGVTADIEGVNNKDKILIGGKTGIAILDRNTGKYEYIKRFYDDADEARDDRIRSNDGNVDSEGRMWIATMTDFHAGPCKPEGHLLSFDSSLTRETHRSELVIPNSVGWSLSNTTFYLVHSTEATIYAYDFDAATGAISNPRVFWKLDTGAEPDGFAIDVEGFIWQAVYGDGKVLRISPEGKTVGEIILPTRNVTCCAFVGEDLWITTASESAENAKMYPESARNGGALYKINVGIQGLEKHKFKLAEDVRKTVGL
;
A
#
# COMPACT_ATOMS: atom_id res chain seq x y z
N MET A 1 -2.70 50.66 8.98
CA MET A 1 -2.51 51.96 8.29
C MET A 1 -1.13 51.95 7.68
N HIS A 2 -1.04 51.58 6.40
CA HIS A 2 -0.64 52.41 5.24
C HIS A 2 0.89 52.50 5.09
N ALA A 3 1.51 52.44 3.91
CA ALA A 3 1.23 51.98 2.55
C ALA A 3 2.56 52.20 1.79
N GLN A 4 2.86 51.39 0.76
CA GLN A 4 3.98 51.62 -0.17
C GLN A 4 3.75 52.87 -1.05
N PRO A 5 4.79 53.38 -1.73
CA PRO A 5 4.97 53.08 -3.18
C PRO A 5 6.49 52.94 -3.54
N ALA A 6 7.01 52.64 -4.73
CA ALA A 6 6.55 52.63 -6.13
C ALA A 6 7.47 51.71 -6.98
N LEU A 7 7.03 51.39 -8.20
CA LEU A 7 7.75 50.72 -9.30
C LEU A 7 8.42 51.74 -10.24
N ASP A 8 9.58 51.39 -10.81
CA ASP A 8 9.93 51.41 -12.26
C ASP A 8 11.28 50.68 -12.46
N PRO A 9 11.50 49.92 -13.55
CA PRO A 9 12.14 50.54 -14.72
C PRO A 9 11.63 50.06 -16.10
N SER A 10 11.87 50.97 -17.04
CA SER A 10 11.66 50.97 -18.48
C SER A 10 12.65 50.10 -19.28
N GLU A 11 12.13 49.66 -20.45
CA GLU A 11 12.74 49.45 -21.78
C GLU A 11 14.04 48.65 -21.97
N ILE A 12 13.92 47.49 -22.64
CA ILE A 12 14.74 47.18 -23.83
C ILE A 12 13.82 46.68 -24.95
N ASP A 13 14.00 47.30 -26.12
CA ASP A 13 13.29 47.19 -27.39
C ASP A 13 14.00 46.21 -28.35
N VAL A 14 13.25 45.36 -29.06
CA VAL A 14 13.62 44.76 -30.35
C VAL A 14 12.35 44.52 -31.19
N GLN A 15 12.09 45.42 -32.15
CA GLN A 15 11.34 45.21 -33.40
C GLN A 15 12.15 44.28 -34.34
N ASP A 16 11.62 43.44 -35.25
CA ASP A 16 10.45 43.59 -36.12
C ASP A 16 10.01 42.27 -36.81
N LEU A 17 8.68 42.19 -37.08
CA LEU A 17 7.97 41.64 -38.25
C LEU A 17 8.15 40.18 -38.76
N ALA A 18 7.08 39.37 -38.66
CA ALA A 18 6.08 39.21 -39.75
C ALA A 18 5.08 38.04 -39.53
N VAL A 19 3.85 38.44 -39.20
CA VAL A 19 2.51 37.91 -39.53
C VAL A 19 2.39 36.65 -40.40
N SER A 20 1.72 35.61 -39.88
CA SER A 20 0.51 35.04 -40.51
C SER A 20 -0.36 34.24 -39.51
N GLY A 21 -1.66 34.53 -39.48
CA GLY A 21 -2.70 33.57 -39.07
C GLY A 21 -3.27 33.63 -37.63
N GLN A 22 -3.94 34.72 -37.26
CA GLN A 22 -4.90 34.82 -36.14
C GLN A 22 -6.07 33.80 -36.33
N THR A 23 -6.84 33.33 -35.34
CA THR A 23 -7.31 33.99 -34.12
C THR A 23 -7.76 32.94 -33.10
N THR A 24 -7.24 33.02 -31.88
CA THR A 24 -7.77 32.39 -30.68
C THR A 24 -9.03 33.16 -30.25
N ILE A 25 -10.21 32.55 -30.29
CA ILE A 25 -11.39 33.13 -29.65
C ILE A 25 -11.35 32.77 -28.17
N ARG A 26 -10.99 33.75 -27.33
CA ARG A 26 -11.40 33.80 -25.93
C ARG A 26 -12.78 34.47 -25.88
N SER A 27 -13.81 33.74 -25.46
CA SER A 27 -15.09 34.31 -24.99
C SER A 27 -15.30 33.81 -23.56
N HIS A 28 -15.04 34.63 -22.54
CA HIS A 28 -16.05 35.46 -21.86
C HIS A 28 -17.37 34.72 -21.64
N CYS A 29 -17.59 34.36 -20.38
CA CYS A 29 -18.82 33.78 -19.85
C CYS A 29 -19.89 34.87 -19.71
N PRO A 30 -21.08 34.76 -20.32
CA PRO A 30 -22.26 35.53 -19.95
C PRO A 30 -23.29 34.65 -19.21
N PRO A 31 -24.24 35.26 -18.47
CA PRO A 31 -25.03 34.60 -17.44
C PRO A 31 -26.17 33.72 -17.98
N ALA A 32 -26.68 32.87 -17.08
CA ALA A 32 -27.72 31.89 -17.28
C ALA A 32 -28.97 32.41 -18.02
N ALA A 33 -29.26 31.85 -19.20
CA ALA A 33 -30.60 31.49 -19.71
C ALA A 33 -30.55 30.97 -21.16
N ALA A 34 -31.44 30.02 -21.46
CA ALA A 34 -31.85 29.54 -22.79
C ALA A 34 -30.91 28.56 -23.55
N TYR A 35 -31.09 27.26 -23.32
CA TYR A 35 -30.74 26.22 -24.31
C TYR A 35 -32.00 25.74 -25.04
N ARG A 36 -32.10 26.06 -26.33
CA ARG A 36 -32.98 25.34 -27.28
C ARG A 36 -32.19 24.18 -27.89
N SER A 37 -32.74 22.98 -27.76
CA SER A 37 -32.26 21.75 -28.40
C SER A 37 -32.38 21.84 -29.92
N THR A 38 -31.28 21.71 -30.65
CA THR A 38 -31.29 21.39 -32.09
C THR A 38 -30.53 20.09 -32.32
N CYS A 39 -31.25 19.05 -32.78
CA CYS A 39 -30.69 17.77 -33.21
C CYS A 39 -30.43 17.83 -34.73
N MET A 40 -29.21 17.55 -35.18
CA MET A 40 -28.96 17.20 -36.59
C MET A 40 -29.00 15.68 -36.78
N PRO A 41 -29.47 15.15 -37.93
CA PRO A 41 -29.64 13.70 -38.14
C PRO A 41 -28.61 13.11 -39.11
N ILE A 42 -27.81 12.10 -38.72
CA ILE A 42 -27.24 11.08 -39.64
C ILE A 42 -26.96 9.74 -38.86
N PRO A 43 -26.65 8.59 -39.51
CA PRO A 43 -27.56 7.46 -39.70
C PRO A 43 -27.21 6.18 -38.92
N ARG A 44 -28.26 5.38 -38.61
CA ARG A 44 -28.26 3.94 -38.25
C ARG A 44 -27.14 3.47 -37.30
N GLY A 45 -27.44 3.48 -36.00
CA GLY A 45 -26.74 2.66 -34.99
C GLY A 45 -26.06 3.40 -33.84
N GLY A 46 -26.31 4.71 -33.65
CA GLY A 46 -25.62 5.50 -32.62
C GLY A 46 -26.21 5.39 -31.20
N MET A 47 -25.31 5.30 -30.20
CA MET A 47 -25.61 5.63 -28.80
C MET A 47 -25.85 7.14 -28.66
N TYR A 48 -26.81 7.52 -27.81
CA TYR A 48 -27.14 8.92 -27.54
C TYR A 48 -26.61 9.32 -26.16
N PHE A 49 -25.81 10.38 -26.07
CA PHE A 49 -25.41 10.94 -24.78
C PHE A 49 -26.35 12.10 -24.43
N SER A 50 -27.02 12.04 -23.28
CA SER A 50 -27.77 13.18 -22.73
C SER A 50 -27.30 13.46 -21.31
N CYS A 51 -26.63 14.59 -21.10
CA CYS A 51 -26.36 15.12 -19.76
C CYS A 51 -27.58 15.91 -19.28
N ILE A 52 -28.22 15.45 -18.20
CA ILE A 52 -29.28 16.21 -17.52
C ILE A 52 -28.63 16.91 -16.33
N PRO A 53 -28.61 18.26 -16.27
CA PRO A 53 -28.22 18.97 -15.07
C PRO A 53 -29.33 18.83 -14.02
N ASP A 54 -29.00 18.33 -12.83
CA ASP A 54 -29.90 18.40 -11.67
C ASP A 54 -29.61 19.70 -10.91
N VAL A 55 -30.60 20.58 -10.80
CA VAL A 55 -30.41 22.00 -10.42
C VAL A 55 -30.29 22.19 -8.90
N HIS A 56 -30.27 21.12 -8.09
CA HIS A 56 -30.16 21.23 -6.64
C HIS A 56 -29.10 20.33 -5.95
N ALA A 57 -28.11 19.81 -6.67
CA ALA A 57 -27.01 19.04 -6.07
C ALA A 57 -25.62 19.60 -6.46
N THR A 58 -24.73 19.76 -5.47
CA THR A 58 -23.31 20.12 -5.63
C THR A 58 -22.46 19.02 -6.28
N GLU A 59 -23.08 17.95 -6.81
CA GLU A 59 -22.44 16.82 -7.46
C GLU A 59 -22.89 16.67 -8.92
N ARG A 60 -21.95 16.68 -9.88
CA ARG A 60 -22.26 16.34 -11.28
C ARG A 60 -22.35 14.82 -11.45
N ARG A 61 -23.57 14.30 -11.59
CA ARG A 61 -23.81 12.90 -11.96
C ARG A 61 -23.96 12.78 -13.48
N CYS A 62 -23.08 12.01 -14.12
CA CYS A 62 -23.26 11.67 -15.54
C CYS A 62 -24.08 10.38 -15.65
N VAL A 63 -25.23 10.47 -16.32
CA VAL A 63 -26.03 9.31 -16.70
C VAL A 63 -25.77 9.05 -18.17
N VAL A 64 -25.18 7.90 -18.49
CA VAL A 64 -25.05 7.44 -19.88
C VAL A 64 -26.26 6.57 -20.18
N SER A 65 -27.09 7.00 -21.12
CA SER A 65 -28.21 6.19 -21.58
C SER A 65 -27.98 5.70 -23.00
N GLY A 66 -28.50 4.53 -23.33
CA GLY A 66 -28.28 3.90 -24.62
C GLY A 66 -29.48 3.08 -25.06
N LYS A 67 -29.61 2.91 -26.38
CA LYS A 67 -30.56 1.98 -26.99
C LYS A 67 -29.76 0.90 -27.71
N MET A 68 -29.96 -0.35 -27.34
CA MET A 68 -29.37 -1.50 -28.01
C MET A 68 -30.47 -2.34 -28.66
N LYS A 69 -30.28 -2.72 -29.93
CA LYS A 69 -31.17 -3.68 -30.58
C LYS A 69 -30.64 -5.09 -30.38
N VAL A 70 -31.48 -5.98 -29.86
CA VAL A 70 -31.22 -7.42 -29.77
C VAL A 70 -32.36 -8.12 -30.50
N GLY A 71 -32.07 -8.62 -31.70
CA GLY A 71 -33.10 -9.13 -32.63
C GLY A 71 -34.14 -8.06 -32.97
N HIS A 72 -35.43 -8.39 -32.84
CA HIS A 72 -36.54 -7.45 -33.08
C HIS A 72 -36.86 -6.53 -31.88
N ARG A 73 -36.15 -6.67 -30.74
CA ARG A 73 -36.41 -5.90 -29.52
C ARG A 73 -35.39 -4.78 -29.35
N THR A 74 -35.85 -3.64 -28.83
CA THR A 74 -34.98 -2.51 -28.45
C THR A 74 -34.92 -2.43 -26.93
N LEU A 75 -33.74 -2.59 -26.36
CA LEU A 75 -33.45 -2.44 -24.94
C LEU A 75 -32.92 -1.03 -24.68
N GLN A 76 -33.55 -0.32 -23.75
CA GLN A 76 -33.01 0.91 -23.18
C GLN A 76 -32.28 0.60 -21.89
N PHE A 77 -31.09 1.17 -21.72
CA PHE A 77 -30.35 1.12 -20.48
C PHE A 77 -29.88 2.52 -20.08
N SER A 78 -29.70 2.73 -18.78
CA SER A 78 -29.09 3.91 -18.20
C SER A 78 -28.08 3.46 -17.15
N ILE A 79 -26.82 3.85 -17.31
CA ILE A 79 -25.74 3.58 -16.37
C ILE A 79 -25.44 4.88 -15.63
N LEU A 80 -25.49 4.81 -14.31
CA LEU A 80 -25.02 5.90 -13.45
C LEU A 80 -23.49 5.79 -13.36
N ALA A 81 -22.77 6.65 -14.08
CA ALA A 81 -21.32 6.69 -13.97
C ALA A 81 -20.95 7.41 -12.67
N MET A 82 -20.59 6.65 -11.64
CA MET A 82 -20.05 7.24 -10.41
C MET A 82 -18.56 7.57 -10.62
N ARG A 83 -18.25 8.87 -10.46
CA ARG A 83 -16.91 9.50 -10.41
C ARG A 83 -16.06 9.39 -11.69
N PHE A 84 -16.09 10.45 -12.49
CA PHE A 84 -14.97 10.82 -13.35
C PHE A 84 -14.22 12.00 -12.73
N GLN A 85 -12.97 11.80 -12.30
CA GLN A 85 -12.00 12.90 -12.29
C GLN A 85 -11.53 13.05 -13.73
N ALA A 86 -11.97 14.12 -14.39
CA ALA A 86 -11.56 14.44 -15.75
C ALA A 86 -10.06 14.80 -15.77
N ARG A 87 -9.19 13.82 -16.04
CA ARG A 87 -7.92 14.10 -16.72
C ARG A 87 -8.21 14.10 -18.21
N GLN A 88 -7.86 15.18 -18.91
CA GLN A 88 -8.00 15.31 -20.35
C GLN A 88 -7.32 14.11 -21.04
N LEU A 89 -8.13 13.18 -21.54
CA LEU A 89 -7.69 12.15 -22.47
C LEU A 89 -8.40 12.44 -23.79
N PHE A 90 -7.63 13.00 -24.73
CA PHE A 90 -8.02 13.05 -26.13
C PHE A 90 -7.84 11.64 -26.72
N GLY A 91 -8.93 10.90 -26.88
CA GLY A 91 -8.94 9.60 -27.54
C GLY A 91 -10.31 8.93 -27.46
N ASP A 92 -10.78 8.38 -28.58
CA ASP A 92 -12.08 7.69 -28.67
C ASP A 92 -12.12 6.45 -27.76
N LEU A 93 -13.01 6.45 -26.78
CA LEU A 93 -13.25 5.30 -25.90
C LEU A 93 -14.22 4.33 -26.61
N THR A 94 -13.73 3.17 -27.07
CA THR A 94 -14.58 2.10 -27.61
C THR A 94 -14.88 1.08 -26.51
N LEU A 95 -16.14 0.99 -26.07
CA LEU A 95 -16.60 -0.01 -25.11
C LEU A 95 -17.03 -1.28 -25.86
N CYS A 96 -16.30 -2.40 -25.73
CA CYS A 96 -16.73 -3.69 -26.25
C CYS A 96 -17.53 -4.45 -25.18
N LEU A 97 -18.83 -4.63 -25.40
CA LEU A 97 -19.67 -5.57 -24.66
C LEU A 97 -19.64 -6.92 -25.40
N ILE A 98 -18.98 -7.92 -24.82
CA ILE A 98 -19.02 -9.30 -25.35
C ILE A 98 -20.18 -10.03 -24.67
N ALA A 99 -21.16 -10.50 -25.46
CA ALA A 99 -22.23 -11.34 -24.97
C ALA A 99 -21.70 -12.78 -24.73
N PRO A 100 -22.10 -13.45 -23.64
CA PRO A 100 -21.70 -14.83 -23.38
C PRO A 100 -22.55 -15.74 -24.26
N ASP A 101 -22.10 -15.99 -25.50
CA ASP A 101 -22.34 -17.20 -26.32
C ASP A 101 -22.07 -16.92 -27.81
N CYS A 102 -20.80 -16.63 -28.14
CA CYS A 102 -20.31 -16.70 -29.52
C CYS A 102 -18.94 -17.38 -29.53
N LYS A 103 -18.90 -18.66 -29.93
CA LYS A 103 -17.66 -19.30 -30.40
C LYS A 103 -17.35 -18.75 -31.78
N SER A 104 -16.30 -17.94 -31.92
CA SER A 104 -15.68 -17.66 -33.22
C SER A 104 -14.16 -17.71 -33.08
N GLU A 105 -13.55 -18.69 -33.73
CA GLU A 105 -12.11 -18.77 -33.97
C GLU A 105 -11.63 -17.51 -34.69
N VAL A 106 -10.53 -16.91 -34.23
CA VAL A 106 -9.82 -15.85 -34.96
C VAL A 106 -8.39 -16.31 -35.19
N THR A 107 -8.11 -16.78 -36.41
CA THR A 107 -6.78 -16.84 -37.00
C THR A 107 -6.29 -15.43 -37.30
N ALA A 108 -5.18 -14.99 -36.69
CA ALA A 108 -4.54 -13.70 -37.00
C ALA A 108 -3.28 -13.89 -37.86
N ASN A 109 -3.36 -13.42 -39.11
CA ASN A 109 -2.22 -13.20 -40.00
C ASN A 109 -1.45 -11.93 -39.57
N LYS A 110 -0.11 -12.00 -39.68
CA LYS A 110 0.83 -10.91 -39.39
C LYS A 110 0.55 -9.65 -40.22
N THR A 111 0.36 -8.49 -39.57
CA THR A 111 1.16 -7.24 -39.74
C THR A 111 0.50 -6.06 -39.01
N ALA A 112 1.35 -5.14 -38.53
CA ALA A 112 1.07 -3.82 -37.95
C ALA A 112 0.88 -3.74 -36.41
N SER A 113 1.88 -3.09 -35.81
CA SER A 113 2.00 -2.56 -34.45
C SER A 113 0.82 -1.65 -34.05
N LYS A 114 0.20 -1.94 -32.90
CA LYS A 114 -0.44 -0.98 -31.98
C LYS A 114 -0.63 -1.64 -30.60
N ARG A 115 -0.36 -0.87 -29.54
CA ARG A 115 -0.44 -1.27 -28.12
C ARG A 115 -1.86 -1.77 -27.78
N HIS A 116 -1.97 -2.98 -27.26
CA HIS A 116 -3.21 -3.50 -26.68
C HIS A 116 -3.12 -3.52 -25.15
N THR A 117 -4.02 -2.80 -24.49
CA THR A 117 -4.28 -2.92 -23.06
C THR A 117 -5.28 -4.07 -22.88
N VAL A 118 -4.89 -5.15 -22.20
CA VAL A 118 -5.80 -6.23 -21.83
C VAL A 118 -6.51 -5.83 -20.54
N ALA A 119 -7.82 -5.60 -20.59
CA ALA A 119 -8.64 -5.41 -19.40
C ALA A 119 -9.11 -6.78 -18.88
N GLN A 120 -8.86 -7.06 -17.60
CA GLN A 120 -9.37 -8.25 -16.92
C GLN A 120 -10.91 -8.25 -16.88
N ALA A 121 -11.51 -9.39 -17.20
CA ALA A 121 -12.95 -9.61 -17.14
C ALA A 121 -13.40 -9.85 -15.69
N ILE A 122 -14.40 -9.09 -15.22
CA ILE A 122 -15.07 -9.34 -13.93
C ILE A 122 -16.22 -10.32 -14.20
N PRO A 123 -16.30 -11.49 -13.54
CA PRO A 123 -17.44 -12.39 -13.68
C PRO A 123 -18.69 -11.80 -13.01
N LEU A 124 -19.80 -11.76 -13.75
CA LEU A 124 -21.12 -11.40 -13.24
C LEU A 124 -21.83 -12.68 -12.75
N SER A 125 -22.12 -12.77 -11.45
CA SER A 125 -23.08 -13.73 -10.91
C SER A 125 -24.47 -13.09 -10.83
N ILE A 126 -25.49 -13.81 -11.31
CA ILE A 126 -26.90 -13.41 -11.21
C ILE A 126 -27.49 -14.13 -10.00
N ILE A 127 -27.98 -13.37 -9.01
CA ILE A 127 -28.81 -13.91 -7.92
C ILE A 127 -30.27 -13.63 -8.30
N GLU A 128 -31.06 -14.68 -8.52
CA GLU A 128 -32.52 -14.56 -8.63
C GLU A 128 -33.11 -14.47 -7.22
N SER A 129 -33.74 -13.35 -6.89
CA SER A 129 -34.56 -13.21 -5.67
C SER A 129 -35.99 -13.68 -5.96
N SER A 130 -36.41 -14.79 -5.36
CA SER A 130 -37.81 -15.22 -5.30
C SER A 130 -38.46 -14.67 -4.03
N ASP A 131 -39.12 -13.52 -4.12
CA ASP A 131 -40.07 -13.06 -3.10
C ASP A 131 -41.49 -13.39 -3.57
N ASP A 132 -41.99 -14.57 -3.19
CA ASP A 132 -43.42 -14.90 -3.23
C ASP A 132 -43.94 -14.87 -1.78
N SER A 133 -44.60 -13.77 -1.41
CA SER A 133 -45.57 -13.76 -0.31
C SER A 133 -46.62 -12.69 -0.57
N PHE A 134 -47.78 -13.11 -1.08
CA PHE A 134 -49.03 -12.35 -0.96
C PHE A 134 -50.13 -13.32 -0.52
N GLU A 135 -50.64 -13.11 0.69
CA GLU A 135 -51.97 -13.54 1.10
C GLU A 135 -53.02 -12.70 0.37
N GLU A 136 -54.06 -13.33 -0.16
CA GLU A 136 -55.38 -12.70 -0.22
C GLU A 136 -56.49 -13.76 -0.18
N GLU A 137 -57.33 -13.66 0.84
CA GLU A 137 -58.65 -14.27 0.89
C GLU A 137 -59.48 -13.84 -0.34
N ARG A 138 -60.28 -14.76 -0.90
CA ARG A 138 -61.72 -14.50 -1.07
C ARG A 138 -62.54 -15.74 -1.43
N SER A 139 -63.69 -15.77 -0.77
CA SER A 139 -64.87 -16.60 -0.99
C SER A 139 -65.49 -16.46 -2.38
N SER A 140 -65.94 -17.61 -2.90
CA SER A 140 -67.14 -17.88 -3.71
C SER A 140 -67.68 -16.84 -4.70
N GLY A 141 -67.82 -17.29 -5.96
CA GLY A 141 -69.10 -17.21 -6.67
C GLY A 141 -69.21 -16.23 -7.84
N ASP A 142 -69.32 -16.82 -9.03
CA ASP A 142 -70.11 -16.41 -10.19
C ASP A 142 -69.49 -15.72 -11.41
N VAL A 143 -69.93 -16.30 -12.53
CA VAL A 143 -69.50 -16.20 -13.92
C VAL A 143 -70.16 -15.00 -14.59
N VAL A 144 -69.37 -14.13 -15.23
CA VAL A 144 -69.84 -13.30 -16.36
C VAL A 144 -68.75 -13.17 -17.44
N LYS A 145 -69.12 -13.53 -18.67
CA LYS A 145 -68.39 -13.35 -19.92
C LYS A 145 -68.27 -11.86 -20.28
N GLY A 146 -67.09 -11.42 -20.71
CA GLY A 146 -66.92 -10.12 -21.37
C GLY A 146 -65.54 -9.95 -21.99
N LEU A 147 -65.46 -9.91 -23.32
CA LEU A 147 -64.27 -9.51 -24.07
C LEU A 147 -63.84 -8.10 -23.65
N GLY A 148 -62.57 -7.94 -23.26
CA GLY A 148 -61.97 -6.64 -22.95
C GLY A 148 -60.47 -6.65 -23.14
N PHE A 149 -60.03 -5.96 -24.20
CA PHE A 149 -58.67 -5.53 -24.58
C PHE A 149 -57.53 -5.76 -23.56
N LEU A 150 -56.51 -6.52 -23.99
CA LEU A 150 -55.21 -6.66 -23.33
C LEU A 150 -54.44 -5.33 -23.37
N ASN A 151 -54.18 -4.74 -22.20
CA ASN A 151 -53.24 -3.65 -22.00
C ASN A 151 -51.83 -4.23 -21.80
N PRO A 152 -50.77 -3.77 -22.49
CA PRO A 152 -49.42 -4.27 -22.26
C PRO A 152 -48.84 -3.68 -20.96
N LEU A 153 -48.92 -4.44 -19.87
CA LEU A 153 -48.21 -4.17 -18.62
C LEU A 153 -46.71 -4.07 -18.90
N THR A 154 -46.17 -2.86 -18.72
CA THR A 154 -44.74 -2.59 -18.85
C THR A 154 -44.02 -3.04 -17.59
N LEU A 155 -43.48 -4.27 -17.60
CA LEU A 155 -42.65 -4.78 -16.50
C LEU A 155 -41.32 -4.00 -16.44
N LYS A 156 -41.23 -2.95 -15.61
CA LYS A 156 -39.96 -2.31 -15.27
C LYS A 156 -39.27 -3.13 -14.19
N LYS A 157 -38.53 -4.19 -14.56
CA LYS A 157 -37.58 -4.82 -13.64
C LYS A 157 -36.44 -3.83 -13.38
N LYS A 158 -36.36 -3.31 -12.15
CA LYS A 158 -35.28 -2.46 -11.67
C LYS A 158 -34.11 -3.38 -11.34
N LEU A 159 -33.13 -3.48 -12.24
CA LEU A 159 -31.89 -4.23 -11.98
C LEU A 159 -31.08 -3.42 -10.95
N VAL A 160 -31.12 -3.85 -9.70
CA VAL A 160 -30.26 -3.31 -8.64
C VAL A 160 -28.95 -4.09 -8.71
N LEU A 161 -27.92 -3.49 -9.34
CA LEU A 161 -26.55 -3.97 -9.23
C LEU A 161 -26.09 -3.72 -7.79
N SER A 162 -26.23 -4.75 -6.95
CA SER A 162 -25.53 -4.84 -5.67
C SER A 162 -24.05 -5.02 -5.98
N VAL A 163 -23.26 -3.96 -5.87
CA VAL A 163 -21.80 -4.09 -5.76
C VAL A 163 -21.55 -4.54 -4.33
N THR A 164 -21.49 -5.84 -4.12
CA THR A 164 -21.00 -6.40 -2.86
C THR A 164 -19.55 -5.96 -2.75
N MET A 165 -19.24 -5.11 -1.77
CA MET A 165 -17.83 -4.87 -1.45
C MET A 165 -17.23 -6.22 -1.09
N PRO A 166 -16.05 -6.60 -1.63
CA PRO A 166 -15.43 -7.86 -1.26
C PRO A 166 -15.27 -7.86 0.26
N GLU A 167 -15.74 -8.93 0.89
CA GLU A 167 -15.67 -9.11 2.32
C GLU A 167 -14.20 -9.09 2.75
N LEU A 168 -13.91 -8.37 3.84
CA LEU A 168 -12.58 -8.28 4.40
C LEU A 168 -12.10 -9.69 4.80
N GLN A 169 -10.97 -10.14 4.27
CA GLN A 169 -10.39 -11.43 4.67
C GLN A 169 -9.96 -11.36 6.14
N ARG A 170 -10.28 -12.39 6.93
CA ARG A 170 -10.06 -12.37 8.38
C ARG A 170 -9.33 -13.61 8.86
N TRP A 171 -8.35 -13.36 9.70
CA TRP A 171 -7.60 -14.37 10.45
C TRP A 171 -7.54 -13.96 11.91
N GLU A 172 -7.43 -14.93 12.80
CA GLU A 172 -7.36 -14.69 14.23
C GLU A 172 -6.34 -15.64 14.86
N ILE A 173 -5.45 -15.07 15.67
CA ILE A 173 -4.46 -15.83 16.43
C ILE A 173 -4.86 -15.77 17.91
N GLN A 174 -4.87 -16.92 18.57
CA GLN A 174 -5.26 -17.01 19.99
C GLN A 174 -4.07 -17.13 20.94
N GLU A 175 -3.00 -17.80 20.50
CA GLU A 175 -1.85 -18.11 21.34
C GLU A 175 -0.54 -17.79 20.63
N PRO A 176 0.47 -17.32 21.36
CA PRO A 176 1.79 -17.11 20.79
C PRO A 176 2.48 -18.44 20.49
N TYR A 177 3.33 -18.39 19.48
CA TYR A 177 4.23 -19.48 19.13
C TYR A 177 5.39 -19.60 20.12
N LEU A 178 5.94 -18.46 20.56
CA LEU A 178 7.06 -18.39 21.51
C LEU A 178 6.90 -17.16 22.42
N ARG A 179 7.22 -17.34 23.71
CA ARG A 179 7.20 -16.29 24.75
C ARG A 179 8.62 -16.05 25.28
N PRO A 180 9.45 -15.23 24.61
CA PRO A 180 10.79 -14.89 25.10
C PRO A 180 10.77 -13.85 26.23
N ASN A 181 9.59 -13.30 26.57
CA ASN A 181 9.40 -12.17 27.48
C ASN A 181 10.14 -10.92 26.99
N GLY A 182 9.97 -10.59 25.71
CA GLY A 182 10.64 -9.45 25.11
C GLY A 182 9.96 -8.11 25.47
N ASP A 183 10.73 -7.04 25.46
CA ASP A 183 10.19 -5.69 25.69
C ASP A 183 9.79 -5.00 24.39
N LEU A 184 10.62 -5.12 23.34
CA LEU A 184 10.30 -4.61 22.02
C LEU A 184 10.86 -5.56 20.96
N LEU A 185 10.12 -6.64 20.67
CA LEU A 185 10.52 -7.56 19.61
C LEU A 185 10.28 -6.90 18.25
N GLU A 186 11.25 -6.96 17.36
CA GLU A 186 11.23 -6.27 16.07
C GLU A 186 12.04 -7.01 15.00
N GLY A 187 11.94 -6.54 13.76
CA GLY A 187 12.76 -6.96 12.63
C GLY A 187 12.81 -8.48 12.39
N PRO A 188 11.68 -9.21 12.38
CA PRO A 188 11.68 -10.61 12.01
C PRO A 188 12.24 -10.81 10.60
N PHE A 189 13.16 -11.76 10.45
CA PHE A 189 13.85 -12.04 9.21
C PHE A 189 14.00 -13.55 9.03
N TYR A 190 13.56 -14.06 7.88
CA TYR A 190 13.68 -15.46 7.50
C TYR A 190 15.00 -15.73 6.77
N GLU A 191 15.76 -16.72 7.24
CA GLU A 191 17.01 -17.23 6.66
C GLU A 191 16.70 -18.53 5.89
N PRO A 192 16.33 -18.48 4.60
CA PRO A 192 15.88 -19.67 3.86
C PRO A 192 16.96 -20.75 3.73
N GLU A 193 18.24 -20.37 3.62
CA GLU A 193 19.35 -21.32 3.44
C GLU A 193 19.53 -22.26 4.64
N ASN A 194 19.05 -21.83 5.80
CA ASN A 194 19.25 -22.53 7.07
C ASN A 194 17.94 -22.83 7.79
N ASN A 195 16.81 -22.47 7.19
CA ASN A 195 15.47 -22.58 7.74
C ASN A 195 15.36 -21.99 9.17
N ARG A 196 15.86 -20.77 9.35
CA ARG A 196 15.85 -20.07 10.64
C ARG A 196 15.05 -18.79 10.56
N LEU A 197 14.44 -18.42 11.68
CA LEU A 197 13.89 -17.08 11.87
C LEU A 197 14.74 -16.37 12.91
N ARG A 198 15.16 -15.15 12.61
CA ARG A 198 15.76 -14.24 13.59
C ARG A 198 14.90 -13.01 13.79
N PHE A 199 15.01 -12.39 14.97
CA PHE A 199 14.33 -11.14 15.32
C PHE A 199 15.07 -10.50 16.49
N VAL A 200 14.98 -9.20 16.63
CA VAL A 200 15.67 -8.45 17.69
C VAL A 200 14.72 -8.18 18.85
N ASP A 201 15.28 -7.95 20.04
CA ASP A 201 14.64 -7.18 21.10
C ASP A 201 15.44 -5.88 21.26
N ILE A 202 14.87 -4.77 20.80
CA ILE A 202 15.58 -3.49 20.76
C ILE A 202 15.87 -2.98 22.18
N ILE A 203 14.90 -3.10 23.09
CA ILE A 203 15.00 -2.57 24.46
C ILE A 203 15.89 -3.47 25.31
N GLN A 204 15.72 -4.80 25.21
CA GLN A 204 16.58 -5.73 25.95
C GLN A 204 17.95 -5.95 25.30
N ARG A 205 18.19 -5.38 24.11
CA ARG A 205 19.44 -5.45 23.36
C ARG A 205 19.82 -6.89 23.03
N LYS A 206 18.90 -7.62 22.40
CA LYS A 206 19.09 -9.04 22.07
C LYS A 206 18.83 -9.32 20.60
N LEU A 207 19.52 -10.33 20.05
CA LEU A 207 19.15 -11.01 18.82
C LEU A 207 18.71 -12.43 19.16
N HIS A 208 17.48 -12.76 18.81
CA HIS A 208 16.92 -14.10 18.93
C HIS A 208 17.01 -14.84 17.59
N VAL A 209 17.23 -16.15 17.66
CA VAL A 209 17.31 -17.04 16.50
C VAL A 209 16.61 -18.34 16.84
N ILE A 210 15.71 -18.80 15.99
CA ILE A 210 14.99 -20.07 16.13
C ILE A 210 15.23 -20.90 14.88
N ASP A 211 15.56 -22.18 15.05
CA ASP A 211 15.52 -23.17 13.98
C ASP A 211 14.06 -23.63 13.79
N LEU A 212 13.52 -23.43 12.58
CA LEU A 212 12.11 -23.68 12.30
C LEU A 212 11.80 -25.17 12.16
N ALA A 213 12.80 -26.03 11.94
CA ALA A 213 12.61 -27.48 11.94
C ALA A 213 12.57 -28.04 13.38
N GLU A 214 13.36 -27.47 14.29
CA GLU A 214 13.39 -27.88 15.70
C GLU A 214 12.29 -27.22 16.55
N GLY A 215 11.81 -26.05 16.15
CA GLY A 215 10.73 -25.35 16.83
C GLY A 215 11.19 -24.49 18.03
N PRO A 216 10.27 -24.06 18.91
CA PRO A 216 10.53 -23.06 19.96
C PRO A 216 11.69 -23.41 20.92
N SER A 217 11.96 -24.70 21.15
CA SER A 217 13.04 -25.16 22.04
C SER A 217 14.44 -24.86 21.51
N SER A 218 14.58 -24.51 20.23
CA SER A 218 15.86 -24.17 19.60
C SER A 218 16.28 -22.71 19.78
N LEU A 219 15.48 -21.90 20.49
CA LEU A 219 15.76 -20.48 20.69
C LEU A 219 17.18 -20.25 21.23
N LYS A 220 17.97 -19.52 20.46
CA LYS A 220 19.28 -18.99 20.87
C LYS A 220 19.22 -17.47 20.92
N THR A 221 19.96 -16.89 21.85
CA THR A 221 20.00 -15.45 22.09
C THR A 221 21.45 -14.99 22.10
N ILE A 222 21.71 -13.87 21.44
CA ILE A 222 22.95 -13.10 21.52
C ILE A 222 22.60 -11.78 22.20
N ASP A 223 23.29 -11.44 23.29
CA ASP A 223 23.15 -10.17 23.99
C ASP A 223 24.10 -9.12 23.40
N PHE A 224 23.65 -7.87 23.36
CA PHE A 224 24.41 -6.70 22.94
C PHE A 224 24.52 -5.67 24.07
N ASP A 225 25.55 -4.82 23.98
CA ASP A 225 25.68 -3.62 24.79
C ASP A 225 24.91 -2.41 24.19
N ILE A 226 24.49 -2.51 22.92
CA ILE A 226 23.75 -1.49 22.16
C ILE A 226 22.36 -1.97 21.72
N PRO A 227 21.40 -1.07 21.49
CA PRO A 227 20.18 -1.41 20.75
C PRO A 227 20.52 -1.73 19.29
N VAL A 228 19.90 -2.78 18.76
CA VAL A 228 19.95 -3.18 17.36
C VAL A 228 18.53 -3.15 16.82
N GLY A 229 18.25 -2.28 15.86
CA GLY A 229 16.91 -2.11 15.31
C GLY A 229 16.60 -3.03 14.13
N VAL A 230 17.61 -3.30 13.29
CA VAL A 230 17.43 -4.03 12.03
C VAL A 230 18.60 -4.95 11.74
N THR A 231 18.32 -6.05 11.02
CA THR A 231 19.34 -6.98 10.54
C THR A 231 19.18 -7.25 9.05
N ALA A 232 20.28 -7.59 8.37
CA ALA A 232 20.26 -8.00 6.96
C ALA A 232 21.32 -9.07 6.69
N ASP A 233 21.04 -9.94 5.73
CA ASP A 233 22.06 -10.84 5.19
C ASP A 233 23.00 -10.07 4.28
N ILE A 234 24.27 -10.47 4.25
CA ILE A 234 25.28 -9.93 3.35
C ILE A 234 25.44 -10.91 2.20
N GLU A 235 25.38 -10.42 0.96
CA GLU A 235 25.58 -11.26 -0.23
C GLU A 235 26.92 -11.99 -0.11
N GLY A 236 27.01 -13.25 -0.55
CA GLY A 236 28.24 -14.04 -0.54
C GLY A 236 28.79 -14.44 0.84
N VAL A 237 28.12 -14.05 1.94
CA VAL A 237 28.52 -14.38 3.31
C VAL A 237 27.56 -15.43 3.88
N ASN A 238 28.07 -16.42 4.60
CA ASN A 238 27.23 -17.39 5.29
C ASN A 238 26.52 -16.69 6.45
N ASN A 239 25.20 -16.51 6.32
CA ASN A 239 24.39 -15.82 7.33
C ASN A 239 24.41 -16.51 8.70
N LYS A 240 24.77 -17.81 8.81
CA LYS A 240 25.01 -18.47 10.11
C LYS A 240 26.18 -17.89 10.88
N ASP A 241 27.18 -17.37 10.17
CA ASP A 241 28.44 -16.91 10.75
C ASP A 241 28.42 -15.39 10.94
N LYS A 242 28.04 -14.64 9.89
CA LYS A 242 28.06 -13.18 9.90
C LYS A 242 26.84 -12.57 9.23
N ILE A 243 26.33 -11.50 9.82
CA ILE A 243 25.23 -10.70 9.27
C ILE A 243 25.50 -9.20 9.45
N LEU A 244 24.77 -8.36 8.72
CA LEU A 244 24.75 -6.92 8.94
C LEU A 244 23.74 -6.58 10.04
N ILE A 245 24.07 -5.62 10.90
CA ILE A 245 23.16 -5.04 11.88
C ILE A 245 23.14 -3.51 11.76
N GLY A 246 21.97 -2.91 11.89
CA GLY A 246 21.82 -1.49 12.20
C GLY A 246 21.86 -1.31 13.70
N GLY A 247 22.88 -0.62 14.21
CA GLY A 247 23.12 -0.45 15.64
C GLY A 247 22.76 0.95 16.15
N LYS A 248 23.53 1.40 17.14
CA LYS A 248 23.38 2.72 17.77
C LYS A 248 23.88 3.85 16.88
N THR A 249 25.08 3.70 16.33
CA THR A 249 25.80 4.79 15.65
C THR A 249 26.03 4.54 14.15
N GLY A 250 25.61 3.39 13.62
CA GLY A 250 25.89 3.01 12.25
C GLY A 250 25.45 1.60 11.88
N ILE A 251 25.96 1.12 10.76
CA ILE A 251 25.89 -0.29 10.35
C ILE A 251 27.16 -1.02 10.76
N ALA A 252 26.99 -2.25 11.24
CA ALA A 252 28.07 -3.11 11.71
C ALA A 252 27.93 -4.52 11.16
N ILE A 253 29.05 -5.24 11.10
CA ILE A 253 29.07 -6.68 10.86
C ILE A 253 29.08 -7.36 12.22
N LEU A 254 28.08 -8.22 12.46
CA LEU A 254 28.02 -9.09 13.61
C LEU A 254 28.62 -10.46 13.27
N ASP A 255 29.59 -10.90 14.07
CA ASP A 255 30.02 -12.30 14.12
C ASP A 255 29.13 -13.05 15.13
N ARG A 256 28.29 -13.94 14.62
CA ARG A 256 27.28 -14.68 15.40
C ARG A 256 27.88 -15.79 16.26
N ASN A 257 29.11 -16.22 15.96
CA ASN A 257 29.80 -17.25 16.73
C ASN A 257 30.40 -16.68 18.02
N THR A 258 30.81 -15.41 17.99
CA THR A 258 31.42 -14.72 19.12
C THR A 258 30.51 -13.70 19.80
N GLY A 259 29.44 -13.26 19.13
CA GLY A 259 28.56 -12.17 19.56
C GLY A 259 29.18 -10.78 19.41
N LYS A 260 30.38 -10.67 18.83
CA LYS A 260 31.08 -9.39 18.62
C LYS A 260 30.65 -8.73 17.32
N TYR A 261 30.59 -7.41 17.31
CA TYR A 261 30.30 -6.62 16.12
C TYR A 261 31.35 -5.54 15.87
N GLU A 262 31.51 -5.15 14.61
CA GLU A 262 32.39 -4.07 14.19
C GLU A 262 31.65 -3.10 13.26
N TYR A 263 31.61 -1.82 13.62
CA TYR A 263 31.01 -0.78 12.78
C TYR A 263 31.83 -0.58 11.51
N ILE A 264 31.16 -0.73 10.36
CA ILE A 264 31.78 -0.54 9.05
C ILE A 264 31.46 0.85 8.47
N LYS A 265 30.36 1.47 8.92
CA LYS A 265 30.00 2.83 8.52
C LYS A 265 29.07 3.48 9.56
N ARG A 266 29.34 4.73 9.92
CA ARG A 266 28.49 5.53 10.82
C ARG A 266 27.26 6.08 10.09
N PHE A 267 26.18 6.34 10.83
CA PHE A 267 25.00 7.05 10.32
C PHE A 267 25.29 8.49 9.91
N TYR A 268 26.32 9.08 10.48
CA TYR A 268 26.70 10.46 10.26
C TYR A 268 28.23 10.56 10.17
N ASP A 269 28.71 11.38 9.24
CA ASP A 269 30.14 11.48 8.92
C ASP A 269 30.92 12.35 9.92
N ASP A 270 30.23 13.24 10.63
CA ASP A 270 30.78 14.06 11.71
C ASP A 270 30.70 13.33 13.07
N ALA A 271 31.67 13.62 13.93
CA ALA A 271 31.69 13.13 15.31
C ALA A 271 30.87 14.06 16.20
N ASP A 272 29.67 13.61 16.59
CA ASP A 272 28.81 14.30 17.55
C ASP A 272 28.30 13.28 18.58
N GLU A 273 29.00 13.18 19.71
CA GLU A 273 28.69 12.23 20.77
C GLU A 273 27.29 12.45 21.36
N ALA A 274 26.81 13.70 21.41
CA ALA A 274 25.50 14.01 21.95
C ALA A 274 24.39 13.53 21.01
N ARG A 275 24.55 13.68 19.70
CA ARG A 275 23.63 13.09 18.72
C ARG A 275 23.72 11.57 18.73
N ASP A 276 24.92 11.02 18.76
CA ASP A 276 25.15 9.57 18.64
C ASP A 276 24.66 8.80 19.87
N ASP A 277 24.66 9.41 21.06
CA ASP A 277 23.96 8.87 22.23
C ASP A 277 22.44 8.96 22.10
N ARG A 278 21.92 10.01 21.47
CA ARG A 278 20.47 10.26 21.41
C ARG A 278 19.76 9.55 20.27
N ILE A 279 20.45 9.16 19.20
CA ILE A 279 19.87 8.49 18.02
C ILE A 279 20.12 6.99 18.08
N ARG A 280 19.24 6.19 17.48
CA ARG A 280 19.46 4.77 17.17
C ARG A 280 18.87 4.43 15.80
N SER A 281 19.29 3.29 15.23
CA SER A 281 18.48 2.65 14.19
C SER A 281 17.10 2.26 14.73
N ASN A 282 16.12 2.24 13.85
CA ASN A 282 14.80 1.70 14.10
C ASN A 282 14.53 0.51 13.17
N ASP A 283 13.99 0.76 11.99
CA ASP A 283 13.77 -0.29 11.00
C ASP A 283 14.63 -0.07 9.74
N GLY A 284 14.63 -1.05 8.85
CA GLY A 284 15.37 -0.98 7.60
C GLY A 284 15.16 -2.20 6.71
N ASN A 285 15.62 -2.11 5.48
CA ASN A 285 15.52 -3.20 4.52
C ASN A 285 16.55 -3.02 3.41
N VAL A 286 16.77 -4.05 2.61
CA VAL A 286 17.70 -4.01 1.48
C VAL A 286 16.92 -3.88 0.17
N ASP A 287 17.33 -2.94 -0.68
CA ASP A 287 16.72 -2.75 -2.01
C ASP A 287 17.18 -3.79 -3.04
N SER A 288 16.58 -3.75 -4.24
CA SER A 288 16.90 -4.68 -5.32
C SER A 288 18.33 -4.60 -5.84
N GLU A 289 19.00 -3.46 -5.66
CA GLU A 289 20.39 -3.30 -6.04
C GLU A 289 21.35 -3.72 -4.92
N GLY A 290 20.86 -4.01 -3.72
CA GLY A 290 21.64 -4.46 -2.58
C GLY A 290 22.07 -3.32 -1.66
N ARG A 291 21.44 -2.14 -1.72
CA ARG A 291 21.70 -1.03 -0.78
C ARG A 291 20.97 -1.27 0.53
N MET A 292 21.64 -1.02 1.66
CA MET A 292 21.00 -1.09 2.98
C MET A 292 20.30 0.23 3.28
N TRP A 293 18.98 0.22 3.44
CA TRP A 293 18.17 1.37 3.85
C TRP A 293 17.86 1.29 5.34
N ILE A 294 18.09 2.37 6.08
CA ILE A 294 17.89 2.43 7.53
C ILE A 294 17.15 3.70 7.91
N ALA A 295 16.10 3.52 8.70
CA ALA A 295 15.41 4.55 9.44
C ALA A 295 16.10 4.75 10.80
N THR A 296 16.35 5.99 11.18
CA THR A 296 16.86 6.35 12.51
C THR A 296 15.83 7.17 13.29
N MET A 297 15.90 7.11 14.62
CA MET A 297 15.02 7.88 15.49
C MET A 297 15.71 8.23 16.81
N THR A 298 15.11 9.14 17.58
CA THR A 298 15.52 9.39 18.96
C THR A 298 15.29 8.13 19.79
N ASP A 299 16.29 7.75 20.58
CA ASP A 299 16.22 6.61 21.49
C ASP A 299 15.37 6.93 22.72
N PHE A 300 14.74 5.92 23.32
CA PHE A 300 13.78 6.12 24.40
C PHE A 300 14.41 6.65 25.69
N HIS A 301 15.71 6.37 25.93
CA HIS A 301 16.43 6.94 27.08
C HIS A 301 16.67 8.45 26.94
N ALA A 302 16.64 8.98 25.71
CA ALA A 302 16.82 10.40 25.44
C ALA A 302 15.53 11.24 25.63
N GLY A 303 14.45 10.60 26.10
CA GLY A 303 13.15 11.22 26.35
C GLY A 303 12.16 11.00 25.20
N PRO A 304 11.12 11.85 25.09
CA PRO A 304 10.15 11.76 24.00
C PRO A 304 10.82 11.81 22.62
N CYS A 305 10.30 11.02 21.67
CA CYS A 305 10.78 11.04 20.30
C CYS A 305 10.65 12.43 19.69
N LYS A 306 11.68 12.88 18.98
CA LYS A 306 11.77 14.21 18.35
C LYS A 306 12.00 14.05 16.85
N PRO A 307 11.72 15.09 16.04
CA PRO A 307 11.98 15.09 14.60
C PRO A 307 13.48 15.22 14.31
N GLU A 308 14.27 14.24 14.75
CA GLU A 308 15.73 14.15 14.57
C GLU A 308 16.13 12.90 13.77
N GLY A 309 15.16 12.06 13.43
CA GLY A 309 15.32 10.84 12.66
C GLY A 309 15.55 11.11 11.17
N HIS A 310 16.22 10.16 10.53
CA HIS A 310 16.57 10.21 9.12
C HIS A 310 16.21 8.90 8.42
N LEU A 311 15.96 8.99 7.11
CA LEU A 311 16.02 7.84 6.22
C LEU A 311 17.35 7.88 5.49
N LEU A 312 18.19 6.88 5.72
CA LEU A 312 19.53 6.75 5.18
C LEU A 312 19.62 5.53 4.26
N SER A 313 20.51 5.57 3.27
CA SER A 313 20.92 4.37 2.54
C SER A 313 22.44 4.24 2.48
N PHE A 314 22.93 3.00 2.41
CA PHE A 314 24.34 2.67 2.25
C PHE A 314 24.49 1.78 1.01
N ASP A 315 25.30 2.22 0.05
CA ASP A 315 25.59 1.44 -1.16
C ASP A 315 26.70 0.41 -0.93
N SER A 316 27.08 -0.31 -1.99
CA SER A 316 28.13 -1.33 -1.93
C SER A 316 29.53 -0.80 -1.58
N SER A 317 29.75 0.50 -1.75
CA SER A 317 30.98 1.19 -1.44
C SER A 317 30.93 1.87 -0.06
N LEU A 318 29.86 1.64 0.71
CA LEU A 318 29.55 2.31 1.98
C LEU A 318 29.36 3.83 1.86
N THR A 319 29.05 4.31 0.65
CA THR A 319 28.58 5.68 0.46
C THR A 319 27.23 5.82 1.12
N ARG A 320 27.10 6.82 2.00
CA ARG A 320 25.86 7.13 2.69
C ARG A 320 25.12 8.21 1.94
N GLU A 321 23.82 8.01 1.74
CA GLU A 321 22.89 9.05 1.31
C GLU A 321 21.81 9.29 2.37
N THR A 322 21.39 10.54 2.51
CA THR A 322 20.23 10.93 3.32
C THR A 322 19.07 11.26 2.38
N HIS A 323 17.99 10.47 2.47
CA HIS A 323 16.81 10.62 1.61
C HIS A 323 15.73 11.48 2.25
N ARG A 324 15.61 11.42 3.58
CA ARG A 324 14.71 12.26 4.38
C ARG A 324 15.32 12.58 5.74
N SER A 325 14.91 13.72 6.27
CA SER A 325 15.26 14.23 7.60
C SER A 325 13.99 14.62 8.36
N GLU A 326 14.17 14.98 9.63
CA GLU A 326 13.11 15.47 10.53
C GLU A 326 11.98 14.46 10.77
N LEU A 327 12.31 13.16 10.74
CA LEU A 327 11.38 12.07 11.02
C LEU A 327 11.30 11.84 12.53
N VAL A 328 10.10 11.57 13.06
CA VAL A 328 9.93 11.31 14.51
C VAL A 328 10.09 9.82 14.82
N ILE A 329 9.26 8.98 14.19
CA ILE A 329 9.33 7.52 14.27
C ILE A 329 9.13 6.96 12.85
N PRO A 330 10.18 6.97 12.02
CA PRO A 330 10.18 6.25 10.75
C PRO A 330 10.36 4.75 10.99
N ASN A 331 9.51 3.97 10.33
CA ASN A 331 9.48 2.51 10.44
C ASN A 331 9.75 1.87 9.07
N SER A 332 9.22 0.67 8.84
CA SER A 332 9.49 -0.16 7.67
C SER A 332 9.56 0.59 6.35
N VAL A 333 10.51 0.12 5.54
CA VAL A 333 10.67 0.50 4.15
C VAL A 333 10.60 -0.72 3.25
N GLY A 334 10.09 -0.52 2.04
CA GLY A 334 9.89 -1.61 1.09
C GLY A 334 9.58 -1.09 -0.30
N TRP A 335 9.49 -2.01 -1.26
CA TRP A 335 9.34 -1.67 -2.66
C TRP A 335 8.18 -2.43 -3.29
N SER A 336 7.47 -1.78 -4.21
CA SER A 336 6.51 -2.44 -5.08
C SER A 336 7.19 -3.56 -5.88
N LEU A 337 6.44 -4.57 -6.32
CA LEU A 337 6.95 -5.67 -7.16
C LEU A 337 7.76 -5.22 -8.38
N SER A 338 7.39 -4.08 -9.00
CA SER A 338 8.08 -3.55 -10.17
C SER A 338 9.35 -2.75 -9.85
N ASN A 339 9.72 -2.60 -8.57
CA ASN A 339 10.82 -1.74 -8.11
C ASN A 339 10.76 -0.30 -8.65
N THR A 340 9.54 0.23 -8.81
CA THR A 340 9.31 1.62 -9.27
C THR A 340 8.68 2.48 -8.18
N THR A 341 8.26 1.89 -7.06
CA THR A 341 7.69 2.61 -5.92
C THR A 341 8.37 2.17 -4.64
N PHE A 342 8.82 3.14 -3.88
CA PHE A 342 9.36 2.98 -2.53
C PHE A 342 8.29 3.37 -1.52
N TYR A 343 8.14 2.59 -0.46
CA TYR A 343 7.22 2.81 0.65
C TYR A 343 8.00 3.15 1.92
N LEU A 344 7.50 4.11 2.70
CA LEU A 344 8.01 4.48 4.01
C LEU A 344 6.85 4.60 5.00
N VAL A 345 6.93 3.87 6.12
CA VAL A 345 6.01 4.05 7.23
C VAL A 345 6.47 5.20 8.13
N HIS A 346 5.54 6.07 8.51
CA HIS A 346 5.75 7.06 9.57
C HIS A 346 4.68 6.89 10.65
N SER A 347 5.09 6.34 11.80
CA SER A 347 4.17 5.86 12.85
C SER A 347 3.37 7.00 13.48
N THR A 348 4.01 8.08 13.92
CA THR A 348 3.32 9.22 14.55
C THR A 348 2.42 10.01 13.59
N GLU A 349 2.58 9.83 12.28
CA GLU A 349 1.72 10.43 11.26
C GLU A 349 0.61 9.47 10.80
N ALA A 350 0.59 8.25 11.35
CA ALA A 350 -0.33 7.18 11.02
C ALA A 350 -0.38 6.86 9.51
N THR A 351 0.74 7.00 8.80
CA THR A 351 0.76 7.08 7.34
C THR A 351 1.85 6.20 6.70
N ILE A 352 1.50 5.52 5.62
CA ILE A 352 2.45 4.95 4.66
C ILE A 352 2.57 5.93 3.49
N TYR A 353 3.77 6.44 3.27
CA TYR A 353 4.12 7.25 2.12
C TYR A 353 4.62 6.37 0.98
N ALA A 354 4.26 6.72 -0.26
CA ALA A 354 4.86 6.19 -1.47
C ALA A 354 5.69 7.27 -2.18
N TYR A 355 6.74 6.83 -2.85
CA TYR A 355 7.65 7.64 -3.65
C TYR A 355 7.88 6.93 -4.98
N ASP A 356 8.16 7.69 -6.03
CA ASP A 356 8.73 7.11 -7.24
C ASP A 356 10.18 6.71 -6.93
N PHE A 357 10.58 5.51 -7.30
CA PHE A 357 11.89 4.94 -7.02
C PHE A 357 12.63 4.63 -8.31
N ASP A 358 13.87 5.12 -8.42
CA ASP A 358 14.81 4.73 -9.46
C ASP A 358 15.78 3.71 -8.87
N ALA A 359 15.60 2.43 -9.22
CA ALA A 359 16.46 1.36 -8.72
C ALA A 359 17.94 1.57 -9.07
N ALA A 360 18.25 2.11 -10.26
CA ALA A 360 19.62 2.26 -10.74
C ALA A 360 20.41 3.27 -9.88
N THR A 361 19.76 4.33 -9.43
CA THR A 361 20.41 5.39 -8.63
C THR A 361 20.12 5.26 -7.13
N GLY A 362 19.01 4.65 -6.75
CA GLY A 362 18.50 4.64 -5.38
C GLY A 362 17.68 5.90 -5.04
N ALA A 363 17.46 6.80 -6.01
CA ALA A 363 16.76 8.05 -5.76
C ALA A 363 15.26 7.83 -5.53
N ILE A 364 14.70 8.57 -4.56
CA ILE A 364 13.26 8.67 -4.32
C ILE A 364 12.74 10.08 -4.64
N SER A 365 11.53 10.17 -5.19
CA SER A 365 10.90 11.45 -5.51
C SER A 365 9.36 11.38 -5.44
N ASN A 366 8.69 12.52 -5.63
CA ASN A 366 7.21 12.62 -5.70
C ASN A 366 6.48 11.95 -4.52
N PRO A 367 6.72 12.40 -3.27
CA PRO A 367 6.05 11.87 -2.08
C PRO A 367 4.53 11.99 -2.19
N ARG A 368 3.83 10.91 -1.87
CA ARG A 368 2.37 10.87 -1.81
C ARG A 368 1.91 9.95 -0.68
N VAL A 369 0.77 10.27 -0.09
CA VAL A 369 0.10 9.35 0.85
C VAL A 369 -0.38 8.15 0.06
N PHE A 370 0.10 6.96 0.43
CA PHE A 370 -0.37 5.69 -0.13
C PHE A 370 -1.53 5.14 0.68
N TRP A 371 -1.36 5.13 2.00
CA TRP A 371 -2.35 4.62 2.94
C TRP A 371 -2.24 5.39 4.26
N LYS A 372 -3.37 5.55 4.94
CA LYS A 372 -3.46 6.24 6.23
C LYS A 372 -4.38 5.48 7.18
N LEU A 373 -3.91 5.29 8.40
CA LEU A 373 -4.67 4.71 9.51
C LEU A 373 -5.48 5.80 10.21
N ASP A 374 -6.75 5.50 10.51
CA ASP A 374 -7.69 6.46 11.12
C ASP A 374 -8.29 5.91 12.43
N THR A 375 -7.46 5.24 13.23
CA THR A 375 -7.86 4.64 14.52
C THR A 375 -7.19 5.28 15.73
N GLY A 376 -6.17 6.13 15.50
CA GLY A 376 -5.31 6.68 16.57
C GLY A 376 -4.21 5.72 17.04
N ALA A 377 -4.13 4.51 16.45
CA ALA A 377 -2.99 3.61 16.59
C ALA A 377 -1.91 3.95 15.55
N GLU A 378 -0.79 3.22 15.58
CA GLU A 378 0.39 3.54 14.78
C GLU A 378 0.76 2.37 13.84
N PRO A 379 0.93 2.60 12.53
CA PRO A 379 1.54 1.61 11.66
C PRO A 379 3.01 1.47 12.03
N ASP A 380 3.48 0.24 12.09
CA ASP A 380 4.84 -0.11 12.49
C ASP A 380 5.56 -0.84 11.34
N GLY A 381 6.17 -2.00 11.55
CA GLY A 381 6.81 -2.79 10.51
C GLY A 381 5.85 -3.50 9.53
N PHE A 382 6.31 -3.79 8.30
CA PHE A 382 5.52 -4.50 7.29
C PHE A 382 6.31 -5.52 6.45
N ALA A 383 5.57 -6.45 5.84
CA ALA A 383 6.06 -7.32 4.76
C ALA A 383 5.22 -7.15 3.48
N ILE A 384 5.73 -7.61 2.34
CA ILE A 384 5.02 -7.59 1.06
C ILE A 384 4.86 -9.02 0.54
N ASP A 385 3.65 -9.37 0.10
CA ASP A 385 3.38 -10.67 -0.51
C ASP A 385 3.67 -10.69 -2.01
N VAL A 386 3.67 -11.89 -2.60
CA VAL A 386 3.93 -12.09 -4.04
C VAL A 386 2.89 -11.44 -4.96
N GLU A 387 1.76 -10.98 -4.44
CA GLU A 387 0.74 -10.22 -5.17
C GLU A 387 0.91 -8.70 -5.02
N GLY A 388 1.90 -8.25 -4.24
CA GLY A 388 2.21 -6.85 -4.03
C GLY A 388 1.39 -6.17 -2.93
N PHE A 389 0.70 -6.95 -2.09
CA PHE A 389 -0.03 -6.41 -0.94
C PHE A 389 0.92 -6.20 0.22
N ILE A 390 0.75 -5.09 0.93
CA ILE A 390 1.46 -4.79 2.17
C ILE A 390 0.73 -5.44 3.35
N TRP A 391 1.44 -6.19 4.16
CA TRP A 391 1.00 -6.72 5.44
C TRP A 391 1.58 -5.85 6.55
N GLN A 392 0.76 -4.91 7.05
CA GLN A 392 1.17 -3.83 7.95
C GLN A 392 0.83 -4.17 9.41
N ALA A 393 1.84 -4.30 10.27
CA ALA A 393 1.63 -4.37 11.72
C ALA A 393 1.10 -3.03 12.25
N VAL A 394 0.19 -3.09 13.22
CA VAL A 394 -0.42 -1.91 13.83
C VAL A 394 -0.23 -1.94 15.35
N TYR A 395 0.70 -1.11 15.81
CA TYR A 395 1.01 -0.92 17.22
C TYR A 395 -0.13 -0.18 17.91
N GLY A 396 -0.65 -0.76 18.99
CA GLY A 396 -1.74 -0.23 19.80
C GLY A 396 -3.16 -0.69 19.40
N ASP A 397 -3.31 -1.42 18.29
CA ASP A 397 -4.62 -1.90 17.77
C ASP A 397 -4.72 -3.44 17.65
N GLY A 398 -3.63 -4.18 17.87
CA GLY A 398 -3.66 -5.64 17.92
C GLY A 398 -3.92 -6.32 16.59
N LYS A 399 -3.42 -5.73 15.50
CA LYS A 399 -3.69 -6.20 14.14
C LYS A 399 -2.47 -6.20 13.24
N VAL A 400 -2.54 -7.07 12.23
CA VAL A 400 -1.82 -6.90 10.97
C VAL A 400 -2.86 -6.68 9.86
N LEU A 401 -2.73 -5.61 9.09
CA LEU A 401 -3.65 -5.27 7.99
C LEU A 401 -3.05 -5.65 6.64
N ARG A 402 -3.83 -6.30 5.78
CA ARG A 402 -3.46 -6.56 4.38
C ARG A 402 -3.98 -5.43 3.50
N ILE A 403 -3.09 -4.68 2.85
CA ILE A 403 -3.36 -3.48 2.08
C ILE A 403 -3.03 -3.73 0.60
N SER A 404 -3.99 -3.49 -0.29
CA SER A 404 -3.83 -3.69 -1.73
C SER A 404 -2.86 -2.69 -2.37
N PRO A 405 -2.32 -2.99 -3.57
CA PRO A 405 -1.52 -2.06 -4.35
C PRO A 405 -2.21 -0.72 -4.66
N GLU A 406 -3.53 -0.63 -4.52
CA GLU A 406 -4.32 0.60 -4.65
C GLU A 406 -4.52 1.35 -3.32
N GLY A 407 -3.91 0.89 -2.23
CA GLY A 407 -4.02 1.49 -0.90
C GLY A 407 -5.32 1.17 -0.17
N LYS A 408 -5.95 0.03 -0.44
CA LYS A 408 -7.18 -0.41 0.24
C LYS A 408 -6.91 -1.54 1.21
N THR A 409 -7.38 -1.43 2.44
CA THR A 409 -7.37 -2.55 3.38
C THR A 409 -8.37 -3.62 2.92
N VAL A 410 -7.88 -4.83 2.68
CA VAL A 410 -8.64 -5.98 2.15
C VAL A 410 -8.61 -7.21 3.07
N GLY A 411 -7.78 -7.17 4.12
CA GLY A 411 -7.75 -8.22 5.13
C GLY A 411 -7.21 -7.74 6.47
N GLU A 412 -7.48 -8.49 7.54
CA GLU A 412 -6.93 -8.28 8.87
C GLU A 412 -6.62 -9.60 9.59
N ILE A 413 -5.49 -9.63 10.30
CA ILE A 413 -5.16 -10.63 11.31
C ILE A 413 -5.37 -9.98 12.67
N ILE A 414 -6.14 -10.61 13.55
CA ILE A 414 -6.39 -10.16 14.92
C ILE A 414 -5.47 -10.94 15.88
N LEU A 415 -4.83 -10.22 16.81
CA LEU A 415 -3.91 -10.77 17.81
C LEU A 415 -4.40 -10.48 19.23
N PRO A 416 -4.06 -11.33 20.23
CA PRO A 416 -4.51 -11.18 21.61
C PRO A 416 -3.61 -10.23 22.41
N THR A 417 -2.92 -9.31 21.71
CA THR A 417 -2.09 -8.24 22.26
C THR A 417 -2.15 -7.03 21.33
N ARG A 418 -2.07 -5.83 21.91
CA ARG A 418 -2.25 -4.58 21.17
C ARG A 418 -0.98 -4.12 20.46
N ASN A 419 0.19 -4.42 21.02
CA ASN A 419 1.47 -3.85 20.59
C ASN A 419 2.12 -4.74 19.51
N VAL A 420 1.51 -4.78 18.32
CA VAL A 420 2.01 -5.54 17.16
C VAL A 420 3.03 -4.71 16.42
N THR A 421 4.26 -5.22 16.29
CA THR A 421 5.42 -4.39 15.89
C THR A 421 5.84 -4.63 14.46
N CYS A 422 6.02 -5.87 14.03
CA CYS A 422 6.46 -6.16 12.66
C CYS A 422 6.05 -7.57 12.23
N CYS A 423 6.21 -7.87 10.94
CA CYS A 423 5.95 -9.19 10.40
C CYS A 423 6.88 -9.59 9.26
N ALA A 424 7.05 -10.90 9.05
CA ALA A 424 7.80 -11.48 7.96
C ALA A 424 7.21 -12.81 7.53
N PHE A 425 7.38 -13.14 6.25
CA PHE A 425 6.92 -14.40 5.70
C PHE A 425 7.95 -15.52 5.85
N VAL A 426 7.46 -16.72 6.10
CA VAL A 426 8.16 -17.99 5.95
C VAL A 426 7.24 -18.92 5.14
N GLY A 427 7.49 -19.03 3.83
CA GLY A 427 6.51 -19.65 2.94
C GLY A 427 5.17 -18.92 3.03
N GLU A 428 4.09 -19.65 3.29
CA GLU A 428 2.73 -19.10 3.46
C GLU A 428 2.40 -18.68 4.90
N ASP A 429 3.34 -18.84 5.82
CA ASP A 429 3.17 -18.45 7.21
C ASP A 429 3.67 -17.01 7.42
N LEU A 430 2.84 -16.19 8.03
CA LEU A 430 3.22 -14.86 8.52
C LEU A 430 3.65 -14.97 9.99
N TRP A 431 4.88 -14.58 10.26
CA TRP A 431 5.46 -14.47 11.59
C TRP A 431 5.38 -13.04 12.07
N ILE A 432 4.97 -12.83 13.31
CA ILE A 432 4.59 -11.51 13.82
C ILE A 432 5.25 -11.28 15.17
N THR A 433 6.03 -10.21 15.28
CA THR A 433 6.64 -9.76 16.53
C THR A 433 5.71 -8.79 17.27
N THR A 434 5.87 -8.71 18.59
CA THR A 434 5.07 -7.83 19.45
C THR A 434 5.93 -7.25 20.58
N ALA A 435 5.49 -6.15 21.18
CA ALA A 435 6.14 -5.51 22.33
C ALA A 435 5.36 -5.77 23.63
N SER A 436 6.02 -5.64 24.77
CA SER A 436 5.35 -5.69 26.07
C SER A 436 4.51 -4.42 26.29
N GLU A 437 3.57 -4.47 27.25
CA GLU A 437 2.89 -3.26 27.71
C GLU A 437 3.76 -2.51 28.72
N SER A 438 3.69 -1.18 28.72
CA SER A 438 4.29 -0.39 29.81
C SER A 438 3.63 -0.77 31.14
N ALA A 439 4.33 -0.52 32.26
CA ALA A 439 3.79 -0.83 33.59
C ALA A 439 2.44 -0.13 33.88
N GLU A 440 2.24 1.06 33.32
CA GLU A 440 1.00 1.83 33.39
C GLU A 440 -0.09 1.18 32.54
N ASN A 441 0.21 0.88 31.28
CA ASN A 441 -0.75 0.29 30.34
C ASN A 441 -1.12 -1.15 30.71
N ALA A 442 -0.21 -1.91 31.30
CA ALA A 442 -0.44 -3.30 31.68
C ALA A 442 -1.62 -3.48 32.65
N LYS A 443 -1.91 -2.45 33.47
CA LYS A 443 -3.09 -2.43 34.36
C LYS A 443 -4.38 -2.20 33.60
N MET A 444 -4.34 -1.36 32.56
CA MET A 444 -5.50 -1.03 31.72
C MET A 444 -5.79 -2.14 30.70
N TYR A 445 -4.76 -2.83 30.22
CA TYR A 445 -4.83 -3.87 29.19
C TYR A 445 -4.20 -5.18 29.67
N PRO A 446 -4.79 -5.85 30.67
CA PRO A 446 -4.19 -7.04 31.28
C PRO A 446 -4.07 -8.23 30.32
N GLU A 447 -4.95 -8.35 29.33
CA GLU A 447 -4.84 -9.37 28.29
C GLU A 447 -3.65 -9.09 27.37
N SER A 448 -3.54 -7.84 26.89
CA SER A 448 -2.38 -7.39 26.11
C SER A 448 -1.07 -7.58 26.87
N ALA A 449 -1.03 -7.26 28.16
CA ALA A 449 0.14 -7.45 29.01
C ALA A 449 0.56 -8.91 29.16
N ARG A 450 -0.40 -9.85 29.17
CA ARG A 450 -0.09 -11.30 29.21
C ARG A 450 0.46 -11.82 27.90
N ASN A 451 0.20 -11.14 26.79
CA ASN A 451 0.41 -11.65 25.44
C ASN A 451 1.39 -10.81 24.60
N GLY A 452 1.77 -9.62 25.06
CA GLY A 452 2.80 -8.79 24.47
C GLY A 452 4.20 -9.35 24.69
N GLY A 453 5.16 -8.89 23.90
CA GLY A 453 6.55 -9.36 23.99
C GLY A 453 6.73 -10.81 23.53
N ALA A 454 5.81 -11.29 22.69
CA ALA A 454 5.75 -12.65 22.19
C ALA A 454 5.86 -12.70 20.65
N LEU A 455 6.23 -13.86 20.14
CA LEU A 455 6.29 -14.16 18.72
C LEU A 455 5.07 -15.01 18.34
N TYR A 456 4.36 -14.59 17.30
CA TYR A 456 3.18 -15.25 16.77
C TYR A 456 3.43 -15.77 15.35
N LYS A 457 2.58 -16.71 14.94
CA LYS A 457 2.64 -17.34 13.63
C LYS A 457 1.21 -17.66 13.17
N ILE A 458 0.90 -17.38 11.91
CA ILE A 458 -0.35 -17.82 11.28
C ILE A 458 -0.14 -18.12 9.79
N ASN A 459 -0.79 -19.17 9.29
CA ASN A 459 -0.82 -19.44 7.86
C ASN A 459 -1.86 -18.54 7.19
N VAL A 460 -1.43 -17.77 6.19
CA VAL A 460 -2.30 -16.83 5.46
C VAL A 460 -2.60 -17.30 4.02
N GLY A 461 -2.07 -18.45 3.62
CA GLY A 461 -2.30 -19.05 2.31
C GLY A 461 -1.65 -18.32 1.12
N ILE A 462 -0.74 -17.39 1.38
CA ILE A 462 0.01 -16.65 0.35
C ILE A 462 1.46 -16.46 0.78
N GLN A 463 2.38 -16.54 -0.19
CA GLN A 463 3.80 -16.40 0.06
C GLN A 463 4.26 -14.94 0.10
N GLY A 464 5.31 -14.68 0.88
CA GLY A 464 6.02 -13.40 0.89
C GLY A 464 7.05 -13.26 -0.22
N LEU A 465 7.47 -12.02 -0.45
CA LEU A 465 8.68 -11.75 -1.23
C LEU A 465 9.94 -12.14 -0.46
N GLU A 466 10.90 -12.69 -1.19
CA GLU A 466 12.26 -12.89 -0.66
C GLU A 466 12.93 -11.54 -0.40
N LYS A 467 13.65 -11.45 0.72
CA LYS A 467 14.42 -10.25 1.08
C LYS A 467 15.73 -10.21 0.28
N HIS A 468 16.10 -9.03 -0.21
CA HIS A 468 17.40 -8.82 -0.83
C HIS A 468 18.54 -8.86 0.21
N LYS A 469 19.76 -9.08 -0.26
CA LYS A 469 20.97 -9.14 0.56
C LYS A 469 21.83 -7.91 0.33
N PHE A 470 22.40 -7.38 1.40
CA PHE A 470 23.29 -6.22 1.32
C PHE A 470 24.53 -6.59 0.52
N LYS A 471 24.86 -5.79 -0.50
CA LYS A 471 26.04 -6.00 -1.32
C LYS A 471 27.17 -5.14 -0.82
N LEU A 472 28.37 -5.69 -0.85
CA LEU A 472 29.61 -4.96 -0.60
C LEU A 472 30.53 -5.15 -1.80
N ALA A 473 31.16 -4.07 -2.24
CA ALA A 473 32.19 -4.12 -3.26
C ALA A 473 33.37 -4.97 -2.76
N GLU A 474 34.07 -5.61 -3.68
CA GLU A 474 35.10 -6.61 -3.36
C GLU A 474 36.28 -6.03 -2.55
N ASP A 475 36.66 -4.78 -2.81
CA ASP A 475 37.66 -4.04 -2.06
C ASP A 475 37.19 -3.66 -0.65
N VAL A 476 35.91 -3.32 -0.50
CA VAL A 476 35.29 -3.04 0.81
C VAL A 476 35.24 -4.30 1.65
N ARG A 477 34.81 -5.45 1.08
CA ARG A 477 34.78 -6.75 1.78
C ARG A 477 36.11 -7.10 2.42
N LYS A 478 37.20 -6.97 1.66
CA LYS A 478 38.56 -7.21 2.16
C LYS A 478 38.92 -6.28 3.31
N THR A 479 38.53 -5.01 3.22
CA THR A 479 38.79 -4.01 4.25
C THR A 479 38.07 -4.32 5.56
N VAL A 480 36.85 -4.85 5.49
CA VAL A 480 36.00 -5.16 6.66
C VAL A 480 36.10 -6.62 7.13
N GLY A 481 37.06 -7.39 6.60
CA GLY A 481 37.32 -8.77 7.05
C GLY A 481 36.24 -9.78 6.68
N LEU A 482 35.67 -9.65 5.47
CA LEU A 482 34.73 -10.60 4.86
C LEU A 482 35.33 -11.40 3.71
#